data_AF-A0A3M1LK76-F1
#
_entry.id   AF-A0A3M1LK76-F1
#
_cell.length_a   1.000
_cell.length_b   1.000
_cell.length_c   1.000
_cell.angle_alpha   90.00
_cell.angle_beta   90.00
_cell.angle_gamma   90.00
#
_symmetry.space_group_name_H-M   'P 1'
#
loop_
_entity.id
_entity.type
_entity.pdbx_description
1 polymer ?
#
loop_
_entity_poly.entity_id
_entity_poly.type
_entity_poly.pdbx_seq_one_letter_code
_entity_poly.pdbx_strand_id
1 'polypeptide(L)'
;INKNEWRLVPEFLECLKEVNDITIIPGNHDNNMDSLTPAGINITSPQGLVIDDTLLIHGHTIPKYLNVKRIVMGHLHPKIVKEGSVLNGERVWIFARIDKSIFAENGILDVIILPTFNKYLNSNRRYDNTIAPLLKRVNEKILDCLIVTLDGSIVGNKDMLNHLI
;
A
#
# COMPACT_ATOMS: atom_id res chain seq x y z
N ILE A 1 -19.21 8.90 -2.35
CA ILE A 1 -19.47 8.99 -0.90
C ILE A 1 -20.98 8.92 -0.65
N ASN A 2 -21.45 8.16 0.32
CA ASN A 2 -22.86 7.95 0.62
C ASN A 2 -23.26 8.53 1.98
N LYS A 3 -24.57 8.58 2.28
CA LYS A 3 -25.10 9.15 3.54
C LYS A 3 -24.58 8.43 4.79
N ASN A 4 -24.29 7.14 4.70
CA ASN A 4 -23.76 6.37 5.82
C ASN A 4 -22.30 6.75 6.10
N GLU A 5 -21.50 6.99 5.07
CA GLU A 5 -20.09 7.42 5.22
C GLU A 5 -19.99 8.77 5.93
N TRP A 6 -20.88 9.73 5.59
CA TRP A 6 -20.96 11.04 6.27
C TRP A 6 -21.27 10.95 7.76
N ARG A 7 -21.84 9.83 8.23
CA ARG A 7 -22.13 9.61 9.64
C ARG A 7 -21.06 8.74 10.31
N LEU A 8 -20.78 7.59 9.71
CA LEU A 8 -19.96 6.54 10.32
C LEU A 8 -18.47 6.86 10.29
N VAL A 9 -17.95 7.53 9.25
CA VAL A 9 -16.51 7.83 9.17
C VAL A 9 -16.09 8.82 10.26
N PRO A 10 -16.77 9.97 10.44
CA PRO A 10 -16.44 10.89 11.53
C PRO A 10 -16.59 10.24 12.92
N GLU A 11 -17.70 9.51 13.17
CA GLU A 11 -17.92 8.80 14.44
C GLU A 11 -16.80 7.81 14.76
N PHE A 12 -16.35 7.05 13.75
CA PHE A 12 -15.27 6.09 13.92
C PHE A 12 -13.93 6.78 14.20
N LEU A 13 -13.61 7.85 13.47
CA LEU A 13 -12.39 8.61 13.65
C LEU A 13 -12.35 9.34 15.01
N GLU A 14 -13.48 9.86 15.47
CA GLU A 14 -13.64 10.39 16.83
C GLU A 14 -13.32 9.33 17.89
N CYS A 15 -13.87 8.11 17.77
CA CYS A 15 -13.54 7.05 18.72
C CYS A 15 -12.06 6.67 18.71
N LEU A 16 -11.42 6.66 17.53
CA LEU A 16 -10.01 6.28 17.42
C LEU A 16 -9.06 7.34 17.97
N LYS A 17 -9.36 8.63 17.80
CA LYS A 17 -8.44 9.71 18.22
C LYS A 17 -8.32 9.81 19.74
N GLU A 18 -9.31 9.31 20.48
CA GLU A 18 -9.28 9.25 21.96
C GLU A 18 -8.20 8.29 22.50
N VAL A 19 -7.72 7.37 21.67
CA VAL A 19 -6.74 6.35 22.10
C VAL A 19 -5.41 6.42 21.36
N ASN A 20 -5.34 7.10 20.21
CA ASN A 20 -4.12 7.20 19.40
C ASN A 20 -4.06 8.52 18.63
N ASP A 21 -2.85 8.99 18.35
CA ASP A 21 -2.64 10.03 17.33
C ASP A 21 -2.89 9.45 15.93
N ILE A 22 -3.70 10.14 15.14
CA ILE A 22 -4.10 9.66 13.80
C ILE A 22 -3.57 10.59 12.73
N THR A 23 -2.92 9.99 11.74
CA THR A 23 -2.58 10.66 10.48
C THR A 23 -3.09 9.83 9.30
N ILE A 24 -3.82 10.46 8.39
CA ILE A 24 -4.43 9.85 7.23
C ILE A 24 -3.66 10.25 5.97
N ILE A 25 -3.22 9.25 5.20
CA ILE A 25 -2.62 9.45 3.89
C ILE A 25 -3.68 9.12 2.82
N PRO A 26 -4.24 10.13 2.13
CA PRO A 26 -5.38 9.92 1.27
C PRO A 26 -5.03 9.08 0.03
N GLY A 27 -5.89 8.12 -0.28
CA GLY A 27 -5.94 7.37 -1.53
C GLY A 27 -6.80 8.03 -2.61
N ASN A 28 -6.85 7.41 -3.78
CA ASN A 28 -7.61 7.92 -4.94
C ASN A 28 -9.14 7.82 -4.78
N HIS A 29 -9.61 7.10 -3.76
CA HIS A 29 -11.04 6.96 -3.44
C HIS A 29 -11.49 7.87 -2.28
N ASP A 30 -10.55 8.53 -1.61
CA ASP A 30 -10.76 9.25 -0.36
C ASP A 30 -11.17 10.72 -0.60
N ASN A 31 -12.15 10.90 -1.48
CA ASN A 31 -12.70 12.23 -1.79
C ASN A 31 -13.44 12.80 -0.57
N ASN A 32 -13.31 14.10 -0.34
CA ASN A 32 -13.93 14.84 0.77
C ASN A 32 -13.46 14.42 2.18
N MET A 33 -12.30 13.77 2.31
CA MET A 33 -11.75 13.43 3.63
C MET A 33 -11.54 14.67 4.51
N ASP A 34 -11.21 15.83 3.92
CA ASP A 34 -11.12 17.09 4.66
C ASP A 34 -12.43 17.47 5.38
N SER A 35 -13.58 17.05 4.84
CA SER A 35 -14.90 17.31 5.43
C SER A 35 -15.37 16.21 6.39
N LEU A 36 -14.86 14.98 6.23
CA LEU A 36 -15.23 13.85 7.09
C LEU A 36 -14.34 13.71 8.30
N THR A 37 -13.14 14.28 8.26
CA THR A 37 -12.14 14.10 9.30
C THR A 37 -12.39 15.11 10.42
N PRO A 38 -12.62 14.64 11.66
CA PRO A 38 -12.78 15.54 12.78
C PRO A 38 -11.50 16.31 13.12
N ALA A 39 -11.65 17.42 13.84
CA ALA A 39 -10.52 18.19 14.33
C ALA A 39 -9.61 17.33 15.24
N GLY A 40 -8.30 17.55 15.11
CA GLY A 40 -7.27 16.80 15.85
C GLY A 40 -6.68 15.61 15.09
N ILE A 41 -7.18 15.30 13.90
CA ILE A 41 -6.60 14.27 13.00
C ILE A 41 -5.90 14.96 11.84
N ASN A 42 -4.66 14.54 11.56
CA ASN A 42 -3.88 15.08 10.46
C ASN A 42 -4.23 14.36 9.16
N ILE A 43 -4.42 15.11 8.08
CA ILE A 43 -4.51 14.57 6.72
C ILE A 43 -3.29 15.06 5.94
N THR A 44 -2.55 14.13 5.35
CA THR A 44 -1.37 14.47 4.56
C THR A 44 -1.75 14.78 3.12
N SER A 45 -0.81 15.30 2.34
CA SER A 45 -0.99 15.27 0.88
C SER A 45 -0.94 13.82 0.34
N PRO A 46 -1.49 13.55 -0.85
CA PRO A 46 -1.35 12.25 -1.53
C PRO A 46 0.10 11.85 -1.87
N GLN A 47 1.08 12.74 -1.64
CA GLN A 47 2.51 12.44 -1.79
C GLN A 47 3.06 11.60 -0.63
N GLY A 48 2.28 11.43 0.44
CA GLY A 48 2.66 10.61 1.58
C GLY A 48 3.25 11.40 2.75
N LEU A 49 3.84 10.64 3.67
CA LEU A 49 4.50 11.10 4.88
C LEU A 49 5.84 10.39 5.04
N VAL A 50 6.89 11.15 5.34
CA VAL A 50 8.19 10.57 5.70
C VAL A 50 8.30 10.52 7.22
N ILE A 51 8.62 9.35 7.75
CA ILE A 51 8.99 9.12 9.14
C ILE A 51 10.36 8.46 9.12
N ASP A 52 11.36 9.13 9.68
CA ASP A 52 12.78 8.76 9.57
C ASP A 52 13.18 8.52 8.09
N ASP A 53 13.71 7.34 7.77
CA ASP A 53 14.08 6.92 6.41
C ASP A 53 12.97 6.14 5.69
N THR A 54 11.71 6.25 6.14
CA THR A 54 10.56 5.51 5.59
C THR A 54 9.50 6.45 5.03
N LEU A 55 9.21 6.31 3.74
CA LEU A 55 8.09 6.97 3.09
C LEU A 55 6.83 6.09 3.15
N LEU A 56 5.77 6.62 3.74
CA LEU A 56 4.44 6.02 3.76
C LEU A 56 3.60 6.67 2.65
N ILE A 57 3.01 5.86 1.76
CA ILE A 57 2.12 6.34 0.68
C ILE A 57 0.92 5.43 0.51
N HIS A 58 -0.16 5.93 -0.08
CA HIS A 58 -1.23 5.05 -0.53
C HIS A 58 -0.74 4.12 -1.65
N GLY A 59 -0.10 4.67 -2.69
CA GLY A 59 0.48 3.90 -3.81
C GLY A 59 -0.04 4.27 -5.20
N HIS A 60 -1.09 5.10 -5.28
CA HIS A 60 -1.66 5.58 -6.55
C HIS A 60 -0.88 6.76 -7.16
N THR A 61 0.08 7.32 -6.43
CA THR A 61 0.91 8.46 -6.84
C THR A 61 2.37 8.04 -7.04
N ILE A 62 3.11 8.78 -7.86
CA ILE A 62 4.57 8.70 -7.89
C ILE A 62 5.10 9.65 -6.82
N PRO A 63 5.85 9.16 -5.83
CA PRO A 63 6.42 10.03 -4.80
C PRO A 63 7.48 10.95 -5.41
N LYS A 64 7.42 12.23 -5.03
CA LYS A 64 8.42 13.24 -5.46
C LYS A 64 9.76 13.11 -4.75
N TYR A 65 9.78 12.51 -3.56
CA TYR A 65 10.97 12.37 -2.72
C TYR A 65 11.32 10.88 -2.60
N LEU A 66 12.52 10.51 -3.04
CA LEU A 66 13.02 9.13 -3.00
C LEU A 66 14.34 9.00 -2.23
N ASN A 67 14.74 10.06 -1.54
CA ASN A 67 15.84 10.05 -0.58
C ASN A 67 15.40 9.38 0.75
N VAL A 68 14.90 8.16 0.65
CA VAL A 68 14.48 7.28 1.74
C VAL A 68 15.07 5.90 1.53
N LYS A 69 15.22 5.11 2.60
CA LYS A 69 15.66 3.72 2.51
C LYS A 69 14.50 2.77 2.25
N ARG A 70 13.28 3.18 2.63
CA ARG A 70 12.09 2.33 2.57
C ARG A 70 10.86 3.08 2.08
N ILE A 71 10.02 2.38 1.33
CA ILE A 71 8.64 2.76 1.03
C ILE A 71 7.70 1.70 1.60
N VAL A 72 6.64 2.13 2.27
CA VAL A 72 5.51 1.28 2.63
C VAL A 72 4.28 1.79 1.90
N MET A 73 3.60 0.92 1.17
CA MET A 73 2.44 1.29 0.37
C MET A 73 1.30 0.29 0.45
N GLY A 74 0.07 0.77 0.25
CA GLY A 74 -1.13 -0.05 0.12
C GLY A 74 -1.57 -0.16 -1.33
N HIS A 75 -2.85 0.17 -1.57
CA HIS A 75 -3.50 0.33 -2.89
C HIS A 75 -3.70 -0.95 -3.71
N LEU A 76 -2.71 -1.83 -3.77
CA LEU A 76 -2.73 -2.99 -4.64
C LEU A 76 -3.58 -4.14 -4.13
N HIS A 77 -3.70 -4.26 -2.82
CA HIS A 77 -4.39 -5.35 -2.14
C HIS A 77 -3.81 -6.73 -2.56
N PRO A 78 -2.49 -6.93 -2.41
CA PRO A 78 -1.79 -8.12 -2.85
C PRO A 78 -2.43 -9.41 -2.34
N LYS A 79 -2.74 -10.30 -3.27
CA LYS A 79 -3.25 -11.64 -2.99
C LYS A 79 -2.79 -12.65 -4.03
N ILE A 80 -2.72 -13.91 -3.64
CA ILE A 80 -2.34 -15.00 -4.53
C ILE A 80 -3.48 -15.32 -5.49
N VAL A 81 -3.18 -15.34 -6.79
CA VAL A 81 -4.10 -15.73 -7.86
C VAL A 81 -3.44 -16.80 -8.70
N LYS A 82 -3.69 -18.04 -8.28
CA LYS A 82 -3.17 -19.25 -8.90
C LYS A 82 -4.24 -20.33 -8.80
N GLU A 83 -4.99 -20.51 -9.88
CA GLU A 83 -6.03 -21.54 -9.97
C GLU A 83 -5.45 -22.92 -9.60
N GLY A 84 -6.20 -23.69 -8.80
CA GLY A 84 -5.77 -24.99 -8.28
C GLY A 84 -4.81 -24.92 -7.07
N SER A 85 -4.35 -23.74 -6.67
CA SER A 85 -3.57 -23.58 -5.43
C SER A 85 -4.50 -23.52 -4.21
N VAL A 86 -4.12 -24.20 -3.12
CA VAL A 86 -4.78 -24.05 -1.81
C VAL A 86 -4.63 -22.64 -1.22
N LEU A 87 -3.63 -21.89 -1.70
CA LEU A 87 -3.38 -20.51 -1.29
C LEU A 87 -4.13 -19.49 -2.16
N ASN A 88 -4.94 -19.93 -3.13
CA ASN A 88 -5.63 -19.01 -4.03
C ASN A 88 -6.61 -18.10 -3.25
N GLY A 89 -6.46 -16.79 -3.42
CA GLY A 89 -7.22 -15.77 -2.69
C GLY A 89 -6.55 -15.30 -1.39
N GLU A 90 -5.48 -15.95 -0.95
CA GLU A 90 -4.78 -15.55 0.27
C GLU A 90 -4.12 -14.18 0.12
N ARG A 91 -4.38 -13.29 1.09
CA ARG A 91 -3.78 -11.96 1.17
C ARG A 91 -2.34 -12.09 1.66
N VAL A 92 -1.44 -11.35 1.01
CA VAL A 92 -0.01 -11.48 1.27
C VAL A 92 0.65 -10.11 1.41
N TRP A 93 1.68 -10.03 2.22
CA TRP A 93 2.66 -8.97 2.20
C TRP A 93 3.65 -9.23 1.07
N ILE A 94 4.11 -8.16 0.43
CA ILE A 94 5.22 -8.23 -0.52
C ILE A 94 6.35 -7.36 0.04
N PHE A 95 7.52 -7.96 0.21
CA PHE A 95 8.75 -7.25 0.57
C PHE A 95 9.70 -7.35 -0.62
N ALA A 96 9.99 -6.24 -1.29
CA ALA A 96 10.87 -6.22 -2.45
C ALA A 96 12.09 -5.33 -2.17
N ARG A 97 13.28 -5.79 -2.56
CA ARG A 97 14.47 -4.92 -2.63
C ARG A 97 14.70 -4.48 -4.06
N ILE A 98 14.88 -3.19 -4.25
CA ILE A 98 14.90 -2.56 -5.56
C ILE A 98 16.19 -1.78 -5.73
N ASP A 99 16.85 -1.94 -6.87
CA ASP A 99 17.99 -1.10 -7.24
C ASP A 99 17.52 0.33 -7.54
N LYS A 100 18.06 1.29 -6.79
CA LYS A 100 17.76 2.72 -6.92
C LYS A 100 18.24 3.35 -8.23
N SER A 101 19.00 2.63 -9.06
CA SER A 101 19.48 3.12 -10.36
C SER A 101 18.34 3.63 -11.26
N ILE A 102 17.11 3.14 -11.06
CA ILE A 102 15.91 3.63 -11.75
C ILE A 102 15.54 5.10 -11.44
N PHE A 103 16.02 5.62 -10.32
CA PHE A 103 15.85 7.00 -9.91
C PHE A 103 17.12 7.83 -10.11
N ALA A 104 18.07 7.32 -10.89
CA ALA A 104 19.41 7.88 -11.03
C ALA A 104 20.15 8.06 -9.68
N GLU A 105 19.82 7.21 -8.71
CA GLU A 105 20.44 7.15 -7.38
C GLU A 105 21.18 5.82 -7.22
N ASN A 106 22.23 5.78 -6.39
CA ASN A 106 22.90 4.54 -6.01
C ASN A 106 22.28 3.97 -4.73
N GLY A 107 22.19 2.64 -4.65
CA GLY A 107 21.79 1.94 -3.44
C GLY A 107 20.55 1.06 -3.62
N ILE A 108 20.00 0.62 -2.49
CA ILE A 108 18.85 -0.27 -2.43
C ILE A 108 17.69 0.47 -1.78
N LEU A 109 16.50 0.26 -2.34
CA LEU A 109 15.23 0.72 -1.82
C LEU A 109 14.40 -0.49 -1.39
N ASP A 110 14.02 -0.55 -0.12
CA ASP A 110 13.05 -1.52 0.36
C ASP A 110 11.65 -1.03 0.01
N VAL A 111 10.83 -1.86 -0.64
CA VAL A 111 9.41 -1.58 -0.87
C VAL A 111 8.58 -2.66 -0.20
N ILE A 112 7.69 -2.23 0.70
CA ILE A 112 6.76 -3.09 1.41
C ILE A 112 5.35 -2.77 0.91
N ILE A 113 4.67 -3.77 0.36
CA ILE A 113 3.28 -3.66 -0.09
C ILE A 113 2.39 -4.37 0.92
N LEU A 114 1.51 -3.58 1.53
CA LEU A 114 0.56 -4.02 2.54
C LEU A 114 -0.63 -4.74 1.89
N PRO A 115 -1.06 -5.90 2.42
CA PRO A 115 -2.36 -6.45 2.07
C PRO A 115 -3.47 -5.51 2.54
N THR A 116 -4.64 -5.60 1.92
CA THR A 116 -5.81 -4.86 2.42
C THR A 116 -6.13 -5.29 3.84
N PHE A 117 -6.44 -4.35 4.74
CA PHE A 117 -6.86 -4.69 6.10
C PHE A 117 -8.23 -5.37 6.12
N ASN A 118 -9.17 -4.87 5.32
CA ASN A 118 -10.54 -5.37 5.26
C ASN A 118 -10.65 -6.62 4.37
N LYS A 119 -10.93 -7.78 4.98
CA LYS A 119 -11.07 -9.07 4.27
C LYS A 119 -12.23 -9.15 3.28
N TYR A 120 -13.19 -8.21 3.36
CA TYR A 120 -14.34 -8.15 2.47
C TYR A 120 -14.07 -7.31 1.21
N LEU A 121 -12.98 -6.53 1.18
CA LEU A 121 -12.57 -5.76 0.02
C LEU A 121 -11.77 -6.64 -0.95
N ASN A 122 -12.49 -7.42 -1.74
CA ASN A 122 -11.91 -8.23 -2.79
C ASN A 122 -11.95 -7.47 -4.12
N SER A 123 -10.81 -6.90 -4.54
CA SER A 123 -10.64 -6.55 -5.95
C SER A 123 -10.45 -7.85 -6.74
N ASN A 124 -11.36 -8.14 -7.67
CA ASN A 124 -11.18 -9.19 -8.68
C ASN A 124 -10.52 -8.66 -9.95
N ARG A 125 -10.11 -7.38 -9.94
CA ARG A 125 -9.36 -6.79 -11.04
C ARG A 125 -7.96 -7.36 -11.00
N ARG A 126 -7.55 -8.03 -12.08
CA ARG A 126 -6.13 -8.34 -12.33
C ARG A 126 -5.34 -7.04 -12.22
N TYR A 127 -4.12 -7.14 -11.67
CA TYR A 127 -3.17 -6.06 -11.56
C TYR A 127 -3.13 -5.24 -12.85
N ASP A 128 -3.61 -4.01 -12.80
CA ASP A 128 -3.45 -3.05 -13.88
C ASP A 128 -2.29 -2.15 -13.48
N ASN A 129 -1.17 -2.27 -14.21
CA ASN A 129 0.05 -1.50 -14.00
C ASN A 129 -0.17 0.03 -14.07
N THR A 130 -1.33 0.50 -14.52
CA THR A 130 -1.72 1.92 -14.48
C THR A 130 -2.09 2.40 -13.08
N ILE A 131 -2.38 1.48 -12.15
CA ILE A 131 -2.92 1.76 -10.81
C ILE A 131 -1.78 2.05 -9.81
N ALA A 132 -0.61 1.41 -9.93
CA ALA A 132 0.59 1.73 -9.12
C ALA A 132 1.78 2.15 -9.99
N PRO A 133 1.87 3.44 -10.37
CA PRO A 133 2.90 3.95 -11.27
C PRO A 133 4.35 3.70 -10.81
N LEU A 134 4.60 3.67 -9.50
CA LEU A 134 5.91 3.36 -8.94
C LEU A 134 6.34 1.93 -9.30
N LEU A 135 5.43 0.96 -9.16
CA LEU A 135 5.73 -0.45 -9.37
C LEU A 135 5.98 -0.79 -10.84
N LYS A 136 5.28 -0.11 -11.74
CA LYS A 136 5.57 -0.18 -13.18
C LYS A 136 7.01 0.20 -13.50
N ARG A 137 7.56 1.22 -12.84
CA ARG A 137 8.95 1.62 -13.03
C ARG A 137 9.86 0.54 -12.47
N VAL A 138 9.70 0.20 -11.19
CA VAL A 138 10.69 -0.60 -10.47
C VAL A 138 10.69 -2.10 -10.81
N ASN A 139 9.68 -2.64 -11.49
CA ASN A 139 9.55 -4.06 -11.78
C ASN A 139 10.81 -4.67 -12.45
N GLU A 140 11.46 -3.91 -13.34
CA GLU A 140 12.67 -4.34 -14.05
C GLU A 140 13.93 -4.36 -13.17
N LYS A 141 13.88 -3.71 -12.00
CA LYS A 141 15.00 -3.49 -11.07
C LYS A 141 14.80 -4.15 -9.70
N ILE A 142 13.80 -5.01 -9.56
CA ILE A 142 13.62 -5.84 -8.37
C ILE A 142 14.80 -6.82 -8.29
N LEU A 143 15.61 -6.69 -7.24
CA LEU A 143 16.73 -7.57 -6.96
C LEU A 143 16.23 -8.90 -6.38
N ASP A 144 15.35 -8.81 -5.38
CA ASP A 144 14.65 -9.94 -4.80
C ASP A 144 13.30 -9.52 -4.20
N CYS A 145 12.51 -10.53 -3.83
CA CYS A 145 11.18 -10.34 -3.28
C CYS A 145 10.83 -11.52 -2.35
N LEU A 146 10.15 -11.23 -1.24
CA LEU A 146 9.50 -12.20 -0.37
C LEU A 146 7.99 -11.96 -0.38
N ILE A 147 7.24 -13.04 -0.56
CA ILE A 147 5.77 -13.04 -0.46
C ILE A 147 5.40 -13.78 0.81
N VAL A 148 4.73 -13.10 1.72
CA VAL A 148 4.49 -13.59 3.09
C VAL A 148 3.00 -13.51 3.42
N THR A 149 2.41 -14.58 3.91
CA THR A 149 1.01 -14.60 4.37
C THR A 149 0.83 -13.81 5.67
N LEU A 150 -0.42 -13.55 6.05
CA LEU A 150 -0.73 -12.78 7.27
C LEU A 150 -0.27 -13.46 8.57
N ASP A 151 -0.10 -14.78 8.56
CA ASP A 151 0.43 -15.57 9.69
C ASP A 151 1.96 -15.60 9.74
N GLY A 152 2.65 -14.97 8.79
CA GLY A 152 4.11 -14.91 8.71
C GLY A 152 4.75 -16.01 7.87
N SER A 153 3.99 -16.92 7.25
CA SER A 153 4.56 -17.96 6.38
C SER A 153 5.09 -17.37 5.07
N ILE A 154 6.32 -17.73 4.68
CA ILE A 154 6.89 -17.35 3.39
C ILE A 154 6.38 -18.34 2.34
N VAL A 155 5.65 -17.84 1.36
CA VAL A 155 4.93 -18.65 0.35
C VAL A 155 5.42 -18.43 -1.07
N GLY A 156 6.31 -17.47 -1.29
CA GLY A 156 6.84 -17.20 -2.61
C GLY A 156 7.96 -16.17 -2.63
N ASN A 157 8.48 -15.96 -3.83
CA ASN A 157 9.57 -15.04 -4.13
C ASN A 157 9.24 -14.21 -5.39
N LYS A 158 10.26 -13.57 -6.00
CA LYS A 158 10.13 -12.80 -7.24
C LYS A 158 9.46 -13.56 -8.39
N ASP A 159 9.66 -14.87 -8.52
CA ASP A 159 9.12 -15.68 -9.62
C ASP A 159 7.59 -15.79 -9.57
N MET A 160 7.02 -15.57 -8.39
CA MET A 160 5.58 -15.66 -8.14
C MET A 160 4.85 -14.33 -8.30
N LEU A 161 5.54 -13.23 -8.61
CA LEU A 161 4.91 -11.91 -8.82
C LEU A 161 3.83 -11.92 -9.92
N ASN A 162 4.00 -12.72 -10.97
CA ASN A 162 3.00 -12.88 -12.05
C ASN A 162 1.73 -13.63 -11.60
N HIS A 163 1.76 -14.26 -10.43
CA HIS A 163 0.64 -14.95 -9.80
C HIS A 163 0.02 -14.13 -8.67
N LEU A 164 0.32 -12.84 -8.59
CA LEU A 164 -0.32 -11.92 -7.65
C LEU A 164 -1.28 -10.99 -8.40
N ILE A 165 -2.28 -10.49 -7.68
CA ILE A 165 -3.04 -9.28 -8.03
C ILE A 165 -2.44 -8.10 -7.29
#